data_AF-A0A7V4AMD2-F1
#
_entry.id   AF-A0A7V4AMD2-F1
#
_cell.length_a   1.000
_cell.length_b   1.000
_cell.length_c   1.000
_cell.angle_alpha   90.00
_cell.angle_beta   90.00
_cell.angle_gamma   90.00
#
_symmetry.space_group_name_H-M   'P 1'
#
loop_
_entity.id
_entity.type
_entity.pdbx_description
1 polymer ?
#
loop_
_entity_poly.entity_id
_entity_poly.type
_entity_poly.pdbx_seq_one_letter_code
_entity_poly.pdbx_strand_id
1 'polypeptide(L)' 'MATDYPGLLLLSRNEALRAYVDLVLSERGIPVRHFDLAREGLFWLLDHTPRYVLLDQDLDVDS' A
#
# COMPACT_ATOMS: atom_id res chain seq x y z
N MET A 1 -9.24 -12.54 -12.72
CA MET A 1 -9.58 -12.78 -11.31
C MET A 1 -8.47 -12.11 -10.50
N ALA A 2 -8.81 -11.34 -9.47
CA ALA A 2 -7.80 -10.65 -8.67
C ALA A 2 -6.85 -11.68 -8.02
N THR A 3 -5.56 -11.37 -8.01
CA THR A 3 -4.48 -12.21 -7.48
C THR A 3 -4.33 -11.95 -6.00
N ASP A 4 -4.30 -13.00 -5.18
CA ASP A 4 -4.04 -12.83 -3.74
C ASP A 4 -2.68 -12.18 -3.51
N TYR A 5 -2.67 -11.17 -2.65
CA TYR A 5 -1.46 -10.49 -2.21
C TYR A 5 -1.35 -10.62 -0.69
N PRO A 6 -0.45 -11.49 -0.17
CA PRO A 6 -0.40 -11.82 1.27
C PRO A 6 0.21 -10.70 2.13
N GLY A 7 0.25 -9.47 1.62
CA GLY A 7 0.96 -8.34 2.19
C GLY A 7 0.10 -7.10 2.42
N LEU A 8 0.79 -5.98 2.62
CA LEU A 8 0.20 -4.67 2.89
C LEU A 8 0.17 -3.82 1.62
N LEU A 9 -0.97 -3.19 1.35
CA LEU A 9 -1.07 -2.02 0.48
C LEU A 9 -0.97 -0.75 1.32
N LEU A 10 0.00 0.12 1.04
CA LEU A 10 0.20 1.42 1.68
C LEU A 10 -0.12 2.54 0.69
N LEU A 11 -1.07 3.42 1.01
CA LEU A 11 -1.32 4.64 0.25
C LEU A 11 -0.89 5.85 1.07
N SER A 12 0.26 6.42 0.75
CA SER A 12 0.84 7.56 1.47
C SER A 12 1.87 8.28 0.61
N ARG A 13 1.88 9.61 0.69
CA ARG A 13 2.93 10.48 0.10
C ARG A 13 4.12 10.68 1.04
N ASN A 14 4.04 10.14 2.27
CA ASN A 14 5.06 10.32 3.28
C ASN A 14 6.18 9.29 3.12
N GLU A 15 7.32 9.74 2.57
CA GLU A 15 8.47 8.87 2.31
C GLU A 15 9.07 8.26 3.58
N ALA A 16 9.04 8.99 4.70
CA ALA A 16 9.57 8.49 5.96
C ALA A 16 8.69 7.38 6.53
N LEU A 17 7.36 7.52 6.43
CA LEU A 17 6.42 6.47 6.82
C LEU A 17 6.63 5.23 5.96
N ARG A 18 6.74 5.39 4.63
CA ARG A 18 7.01 4.29 3.69
C ARG A 18 8.29 3.52 4.08
N ALA A 19 9.40 4.23 4.26
CA ALA A 19 10.68 3.63 4.63
C ALA A 19 10.59 2.86 5.97
N TYR A 20 9.88 3.41 6.95
CA TYR A 20 9.70 2.76 8.25
C TYR A 20 8.84 1.48 8.15
N VAL A 21 7.75 1.54 7.39
CA VAL A 21 6.88 0.38 7.15
C VAL A 21 7.63 -0.73 6.41
N ASP A 22 8.38 -0.38 5.36
CA ASP A 22 9.19 -1.33 4.60
C ASP A 22 10.24 -2.00 5.49
N LEU A 23 10.94 -1.22 6.32
CA LEU A 23 11.92 -1.75 7.27
C LEU A 23 11.28 -2.80 8.21
N VAL A 24 10.20 -2.43 8.90
CA VAL A 24 9.54 -3.30 9.90
C VAL A 24 8.93 -4.54 9.28
N LEU A 25 8.37 -4.44 8.08
CA LEU A 25 7.69 -5.56 7.41
C LEU A 25 8.66 -6.47 6.65
N SER A 26 9.80 -5.94 6.19
CA SER A 26 10.85 -6.75 5.57
C SER A 26 11.41 -7.81 6.51
N GLU A 27 11.62 -7.47 7.80
CA GLU A 27 12.07 -8.42 8.83
C GLU A 27 11.09 -9.57 9.05
N ARG A 28 9.81 -9.36 8.72
CA ARG A 28 8.74 -10.34 8.88
C ARG A 28 8.42 -11.09 7.57
N GLY A 29 9.11 -10.77 6.47
CA GLY A 29 8.83 -11.32 5.16
C GLY A 29 7.45 -10.95 4.61
N ILE A 30 6.86 -9.85 5.09
CA ILE A 30 5.54 -9.38 4.64
C ILE A 30 5.78 -8.42 3.47
N PRO A 31 5.29 -8.74 2.26
CA PRO A 31 5.49 -7.87 1.11
C PRO A 31 4.67 -6.59 1.26
N VAL A 32 5.24 -5.46 0.84
CA VAL A 32 4.57 -4.15 0.85
C VAL A 32 4.48 -3.65 -0.58
N ARG A 33 3.29 -3.17 -0.94
CA ARG A 33 3.04 -2.40 -2.16
C ARG A 33 2.66 -1.00 -1.73
N HIS A 34 3.29 0.02 -2.28
CA HIS A 34 2.95 1.40 -1.96
C HIS A 34 2.59 2.20 -3.21
N PHE A 35 1.73 3.20 -3.03
CA PHE A 35 1.45 4.23 -4.04
C PHE A 35 1.29 5.58 -3.35
N ASP A 36 1.68 6.63 -4.06
CA ASP A 36 1.57 8.00 -3.57
C ASP A 36 0.16 8.56 -3.85
N LEU A 37 -0.52 8.03 -4.88
CA LEU A 37 -1.85 8.45 -5.31
C LEU A 37 -2.91 7.40 -5.00
N ALA A 38 -4.07 7.85 -4.50
CA ALA A 38 -5.21 6.98 -4.23
C ALA A 38 -5.65 6.22 -5.50
N ARG A 39 -5.63 6.91 -6.65
CA ARG A 39 -6.01 6.35 -7.96
C ARG A 39 -5.18 5.14 -8.35
N GLU A 40 -3.87 5.18 -8.16
CA GLU A 40 -2.97 4.07 -8.49
C GLU A 40 -3.25 2.86 -7.60
N GLY A 41 -3.45 3.10 -6.29
CA GLY A 41 -3.88 2.06 -5.34
C GLY A 41 -5.20 1.41 -5.72
N LEU A 42 -6.20 2.21 -6.09
CA LEU A 42 -7.51 1.72 -6.51
C LEU A 42 -7.43 0.87 -7.78
N PHE A 43 -6.65 1.30 -8.78
CA PHE A 43 -6.45 0.49 -9.99
C PHE A 43 -5.72 -0.80 -9.69
N TRP A 44 -4.70 -0.76 -8.83
CA TRP A 44 -3.96 -1.96 -8.44
C TRP A 44 -4.84 -2.98 -7.72
N LEU A 45 -5.82 -2.53 -6.91
CA LEU A 45 -6.81 -3.37 -6.22
C LEU A 45 -7.77 -4.10 -7.17
N LEU A 46 -7.88 -3.70 -8.45
CA LEU A 46 -8.67 -4.46 -9.43
C LEU A 46 -8.03 -5.81 -9.76
N ASP A 47 -6.70 -5.86 -9.71
CA ASP A 47 -5.90 -7.04 -10.07
C ASP A 47 -5.33 -7.77 -8.85
N HIS A 48 -5.41 -7.19 -7.65
CA HIS A 48 -4.78 -7.72 -6.44
C HIS A 48 -5.64 -7.59 -5.19
N THR A 49 -5.63 -8.62 -4.35
CA THR A 49 -6.34 -8.64 -3.06
C THR A 49 -5.33 -8.63 -1.91
N PRO A 50 -4.94 -7.45 -1.36
CA PRO A 50 -4.03 -7.37 -0.23
C PRO A 50 -4.68 -7.85 1.06
N ARG A 51 -3.87 -8.40 1.97
CA ARG A 51 -4.34 -8.81 3.30
C ARG A 51 -4.63 -7.61 4.21
N TYR A 52 -3.89 -6.53 4.04
CA TYR A 52 -4.03 -5.30 4.81
C TYR A 52 -3.98 -4.09 3.89
N VAL A 53 -4.71 -3.03 4.26
CA VAL A 53 -4.64 -1.73 3.60
C VAL A 53 -4.38 -0.68 4.68
N LEU A 54 -3.33 0.12 4.50
CA LEU A 54 -2.99 1.26 5.35
C LEU A 54 -3.12 2.53 4.50
N LEU A 55 -4.00 3.42 4.95
CA LEU A 55 -4.29 4.69 4.28
C LEU A 55 -3.75 5.83 5.15
N ASP A 56 -2.96 6.69 4.53
CA ASP A 56 -2.61 7.98 5.13
C ASP A 56 -3.87 8.86 5.22
N GLN A 57 -4.00 9.61 6.32
CA GLN A 57 -5.15 10.50 6.50
C GLN A 57 -5.11 11.69 5.54
N ASP A 58 -3.90 12.10 5.13
CA ASP A 58 -3.67 13.18 4.17
C ASP A 58 -3.69 12.68 2.72
N LEU A 59 -4.17 11.45 2.48
CA LEU A 59 -4.33 10.90 1.13
C LEU A 59 -5.46 11.63 0.40
N ASP A 60 -5.08 12.33 -0.67
CA ASP A 60 -6.04 13.01 -1.53
C ASP A 60 -6.69 12.01 -2.51
N VAL A 61 -8.01 12.01 -2.57
CA VAL A 61 -8.82 11.13 -3.43
C VAL A 61 -9.37 11.90 -4.64
N ASP A 62 -9.38 13.24 -4.59
CA ASP A 62 -10.07 14.10 -5.55
C ASP A 62 -9.14 14.79 -6.57
N SER A 63 -7.85 14.42 -6.61
CA SER A 63 -6.86 14.96 -7.55
C SER A 63 -6.91 14.35 -8.97
#